data_AF-A0A955ZXL2-F1
#
_entry.id   AF-A0A955ZXL2-F1
#
_cell.length_a   1.000
_cell.length_b   1.000
_cell.length_c   1.000
_cell.angle_alpha   90.00
_cell.angle_beta   90.00
_cell.angle_gamma   90.00
#
_symmetry.space_group_name_H-M   'P 1'
#
loop_
_entity.id
_entity.type
_entity.pdbx_description
1 polymer ?
#
loop_
_entity_poly.entity_id
_entity_poly.type
_entity_poly.pdbx_seq_one_letter_code
_entity_poly.pdbx_strand_id
1 'polypeptide(L)'
;MKTNPGWEEYRYFEENSFLDPRQEPLSTFSIDVDRAAYSNVRRYLEQGQLPPPDAVRIEEMINYFEYDYPTPAAGEPFAVQTELASCPWAPERQLLRISLQGARIDLSSAAPNNLVF
;
A
#
# COMPACT_ATOMS: atom_id res chain seq x y z
N MET A 1 35.77 3.57 14.53
CA MET A 1 35.34 3.62 13.11
C MET A 1 34.56 2.35 12.82
N LYS A 2 33.23 2.39 12.89
CA LYS A 2 32.35 1.27 12.50
C LYS A 2 31.67 1.67 11.21
N THR A 3 32.06 1.04 10.11
CA THR A 3 31.46 1.20 8.80
C THR A 3 30.12 0.47 8.80
N ASN A 4 29.01 1.20 8.65
CA ASN A 4 27.68 0.63 8.45
C ASN A 4 27.41 0.64 6.93
N PRO A 5 27.38 -0.51 6.22
CA PRO A 5 27.14 -0.52 4.77
C PRO A 5 25.64 -0.59 4.43
N GLY A 6 24.77 0.00 5.25
CA GLY A 6 23.32 0.02 5.03
C GLY A 6 22.88 1.40 4.54
N TRP A 7 22.66 1.54 3.24
CA TRP A 7 22.11 2.74 2.60
C TRP A 7 20.58 2.83 2.75
N GLU A 8 20.03 2.30 3.84
CA GLU A 8 18.59 2.31 4.11
C GLU A 8 18.26 3.57 4.92
N GLU A 9 17.66 4.57 4.26
CA GLU A 9 17.19 5.79 4.91
C GLU A 9 15.67 5.73 5.09
N TYR A 10 15.20 5.72 6.33
CA TYR A 10 13.78 5.71 6.66
C TYR A 10 13.34 7.12 7.00
N ARG A 11 12.52 7.72 6.13
CA ARG A 11 11.89 9.01 6.43
C ARG A 11 10.73 8.79 7.40
N TYR A 12 10.71 9.60 8.46
CA TYR A 12 9.56 9.70 9.35
C TYR A 12 8.27 9.98 8.56
N PHE A 13 7.21 9.25 8.87
CA PHE A 13 5.89 9.44 8.29
C PHE A 13 4.97 10.06 9.33
N GLU A 14 4.28 11.14 8.95
CA GLU A 14 3.30 11.80 9.80
C GLU A 14 1.93 11.15 9.58
N GLU A 15 1.33 10.59 10.64
CA GLU A 15 -0.01 10.04 10.57
C GLU A 15 -1.05 11.15 10.35
N ASN A 16 -2.06 10.85 9.53
CA ASN A 16 -3.17 11.77 9.31
C ASN A 16 -3.96 12.00 10.60
N SER A 17 -4.21 13.27 10.92
CA SER A 17 -5.12 13.65 11.99
C SER A 17 -6.57 13.31 11.64
N PHE A 18 -7.42 13.13 12.64
CA PHE A 18 -8.87 13.03 12.43
C PHE A 18 -9.43 14.38 11.97
N LEU A 19 -10.17 14.37 10.86
CA LEU A 19 -10.80 15.55 10.28
C LEU A 19 -12.33 15.48 10.46
N ASP A 20 -12.98 16.65 10.65
CA ASP A 20 -14.44 16.74 10.70
C ASP A 20 -15.00 16.65 9.26
N PRO A 21 -15.80 15.63 8.91
CA PRO A 21 -16.31 15.48 7.55
C PRO A 21 -17.28 16.61 7.13
N ARG A 22 -17.77 17.43 8.07
CA ARG A 22 -18.56 18.63 7.74
C ARG A 22 -17.69 19.78 7.24
N GLN A 23 -16.40 19.77 7.56
CA GLN A 23 -15.43 20.78 7.11
C GLN A 23 -14.60 20.23 5.94
N GLU A 24 -14.15 18.98 6.04
CA GLU A 24 -13.30 18.29 5.05
C GLU A 24 -14.02 17.04 4.53
N PRO A 25 -15.00 17.18 3.62
CA PRO A 25 -15.87 16.07 3.18
C PRO A 25 -15.21 15.15 2.14
N LEU A 26 -13.99 15.44 1.70
CA LEU A 26 -13.30 14.71 0.64
C LEU A 26 -12.07 14.00 1.19
N SER A 27 -11.88 12.76 0.76
CA SER A 27 -10.66 12.00 1.00
C SER A 27 -9.95 11.75 -0.33
N THR A 28 -8.67 12.09 -0.38
CA THR A 28 -7.81 11.88 -1.55
C THR A 28 -6.80 10.80 -1.21
N PHE A 29 -6.64 9.83 -2.11
CA PHE A 29 -5.70 8.74 -1.96
C PHE A 29 -4.83 8.64 -3.21
N SER A 30 -3.57 8.25 -3.04
CA SER A 30 -2.69 7.93 -4.17
C SER A 30 -3.05 6.57 -4.76
N ILE A 31 -2.75 6.39 -6.05
CA ILE A 31 -2.84 5.10 -6.74
C ILE A 31 -1.49 4.37 -6.79
N ASP A 32 -0.43 5.02 -6.31
CA ASP A 32 0.91 4.43 -6.27
C ASP A 32 0.96 3.28 -5.27
N VAL A 33 1.63 2.20 -5.64
CA VAL A 33 1.72 0.98 -4.83
C VAL A 33 3.17 0.61 -4.62
N ASP A 34 3.70 1.01 -3.47
CA ASP A 34 5.00 0.54 -2.99
C ASP A 34 4.86 -0.80 -2.23
N ARG A 35 5.89 -1.65 -2.36
CA ARG A 35 5.96 -2.98 -1.73
C ARG A 35 7.27 -3.21 -0.98
N ALA A 36 8.11 -2.18 -0.88
CA ALA A 36 9.47 -2.29 -0.39
C ALA A 36 9.49 -2.50 1.13
N ALA A 37 8.66 -1.77 1.86
CA ALA A 37 8.60 -1.81 3.31
C ALA A 37 8.26 -3.20 3.81
N TYR A 38 7.28 -3.90 3.22
CA TYR A 38 6.91 -5.25 3.69
C TYR A 38 8.06 -6.25 3.50
N SER A 39 8.74 -6.18 2.35
CA SER A 39 9.90 -7.04 2.08
C SER A 39 11.00 -6.83 3.11
N ASN A 40 11.22 -5.58 3.51
CA ASN A 40 12.21 -5.21 4.50
C ASN A 40 11.80 -5.60 5.94
N VAL A 41 10.53 -5.37 6.32
CA VAL A 41 9.97 -5.84 7.59
C VAL A 41 10.10 -7.35 7.71
N ARG A 42 9.73 -8.11 6.67
CA ARG A 42 9.90 -9.56 6.62
C ARG A 42 11.36 -9.95 6.85
N ARG A 43 12.32 -9.30 6.18
CA ARG A 43 13.76 -9.55 6.37
C ARG A 43 14.19 -9.38 7.83
N TYR A 44 13.79 -8.30 8.51
CA TYR A 44 14.11 -8.10 9.93
C TYR A 44 13.53 -9.22 10.79
N LEU A 45 12.26 -9.56 10.59
CA LEU A 45 11.56 -10.59 11.36
C LEU A 45 12.17 -11.98 11.15
N GLU A 46 12.54 -12.34 9.91
CA GLU A 46 13.25 -13.59 9.58
C GLU A 46 14.64 -13.67 10.23
N GLN A 47 15.25 -12.52 10.53
CA GLN A 47 16.52 -12.42 11.28
C GLN A 47 16.31 -12.38 12.80
N GLY A 48 15.08 -12.52 13.29
CA GLY A 48 14.75 -12.44 14.72
C GLY A 48 14.90 -11.05 15.32
N GLN A 49 14.85 -10.00 14.48
CA GLN A 49 14.98 -8.61 14.88
C GLN A 49 13.68 -7.85 14.60
N LEU A 50 13.38 -6.87 15.44
CA LEU A 50 12.31 -5.93 15.15
C LEU A 50 12.81 -4.88 14.14
N PRO A 51 12.00 -4.53 13.12
CA PRO A 51 12.34 -3.44 12.23
C PRO A 51 12.33 -2.11 13.00
N PRO A 52 13.10 -1.09 12.55
CA PRO A 52 12.90 0.28 12.99
C PRO A 52 11.44 0.70 12.77
N PRO A 53 10.82 1.50 13.66
CA PRO A 53 9.42 1.93 13.48
C PRO A 53 9.16 2.60 12.12
N ASP A 54 10.07 3.47 11.67
CA ASP A 54 9.97 4.19 10.41
C ASP A 54 10.14 3.29 9.17
N ALA A 55 10.56 2.03 9.35
CA ALA A 55 10.59 1.03 8.28
C ALA A 55 9.22 0.36 8.06
N VAL A 56 8.27 0.54 8.99
CA VAL A 56 6.93 -0.04 8.91
C VAL A 56 5.98 0.97 8.29
N ARG A 57 5.71 0.84 7.00
CA ARG A 57 4.70 1.63 6.29
C ARG A 57 3.40 0.86 6.18
N ILE A 58 2.37 1.32 6.90
CA ILE A 58 1.08 0.61 7.03
C ILE A 58 0.47 0.30 5.66
N GLU A 59 0.46 1.27 4.75
CA GLU A 59 -0.10 1.10 3.40
C GLU A 59 0.62 -0.01 2.61
N GLU A 60 1.95 -0.05 2.65
CA GLU A 60 2.75 -1.06 1.96
C GLU A 60 2.60 -2.44 2.60
N MET A 61 2.33 -2.53 3.91
CA MET A 61 2.02 -3.80 4.57
C MET A 61 0.73 -4.42 4.02
N ILE A 62 -0.26 -3.57 3.74
CA ILE A 62 -1.58 -4.00 3.25
C ILE A 62 -1.53 -4.28 1.74
N ASN A 63 -0.87 -3.39 0.99
CA ASN A 63 -0.81 -3.42 -0.48
C ASN A 63 0.23 -4.42 -1.05
N TYR A 64 1.09 -5.01 -0.20
CA TYR A 64 2.06 -6.00 -0.63
C TYR A 64 1.41 -7.21 -1.31
N PHE A 65 0.28 -7.67 -0.78
CA PHE A 65 -0.37 -8.89 -1.22
C PHE A 65 -1.21 -8.69 -2.48
N GLU A 66 -1.28 -9.75 -3.28
CA GLU A 66 -2.24 -9.83 -4.38
C GLU A 66 -3.61 -10.25 -3.83
N TYR A 67 -4.63 -9.52 -4.24
CA TYR A 67 -6.02 -9.79 -3.90
C TYR A 67 -6.81 -10.04 -5.18
N ASP A 68 -7.84 -10.87 -5.09
CA ASP A 68 -8.71 -11.19 -6.21
C ASP A 68 -9.80 -10.12 -6.39
N TYR A 69 -9.39 -8.95 -6.88
CA TYR A 69 -10.29 -7.85 -7.17
C TYR A 69 -11.00 -8.02 -8.51
N PRO A 70 -12.28 -7.61 -8.61
CA PRO A 70 -13.00 -7.67 -9.87
C PRO A 70 -12.30 -6.81 -10.94
N THR A 71 -12.31 -7.28 -12.18
CA THR A 71 -11.83 -6.48 -13.30
C THR A 71 -12.82 -5.37 -13.65
N PRO A 72 -12.36 -4.23 -14.20
CA PRO A 72 -13.23 -3.17 -14.69
C PRO A 72 -14.28 -3.69 -15.68
N ALA A 73 -15.46 -3.08 -15.66
CA ALA A 73 -16.44 -3.29 -16.72
C ALA A 73 -15.92 -2.74 -18.06
N ALA A 74 -16.48 -3.23 -19.17
CA ALA A 74 -16.08 -2.76 -20.50
C ALA A 74 -16.27 -1.24 -20.64
N GLY A 75 -15.20 -0.53 -20.99
CA GLY A 75 -15.19 0.92 -21.12
C GLY A 75 -14.83 1.69 -19.84
N GLU A 76 -14.75 1.03 -18.69
CA GLU A 76 -14.35 1.65 -17.42
C GLU A 76 -12.83 1.52 -17.20
N PRO A 77 -12.14 2.58 -16.75
CA PRO A 77 -10.70 2.54 -16.53
C PRO A 77 -10.29 1.69 -15.32
N PHE A 78 -11.17 1.58 -14.32
CA PHE A 78 -10.92 0.85 -13.08
C PHE A 78 -12.23 0.31 -12.49
N ALA A 79 -12.14 -0.80 -11.75
CA ALA A 79 -13.17 -1.26 -10.83
C ALA A 79 -12.88 -0.72 -9.44
N VAL A 80 -13.92 -0.24 -8.74
CA VAL A 80 -13.85 0.17 -7.34
C VAL A 80 -14.71 -0.76 -6.50
N GLN A 81 -14.17 -1.24 -5.40
CA GLN A 81 -14.93 -1.95 -4.37
C GLN A 81 -14.67 -1.31 -3.01
N THR A 82 -15.70 -1.25 -2.18
CA THR A 82 -15.61 -0.79 -0.80
C THR A 82 -16.06 -1.88 0.15
N GLU A 83 -15.37 -1.98 1.28
CA GLU A 83 -15.69 -2.91 2.35
C GLU A 83 -15.61 -2.20 3.69
N LEU A 84 -16.61 -2.41 4.54
CA LEU A 84 -16.70 -1.83 5.87
C LEU A 84 -16.64 -2.95 6.92
N ALA A 85 -15.79 -2.76 7.92
CA ALA A 85 -15.68 -3.67 9.07
C ALA A 85 -15.66 -2.88 10.38
N SER A 86 -16.02 -3.54 11.48
CA SER A 86 -15.80 -2.98 12.83
C SER A 86 -14.30 -2.87 13.10
N CYS A 87 -13.88 -1.76 13.70
CA CYS A 87 -12.48 -1.58 14.09
C CYS A 87 -12.18 -2.36 15.38
N PRO A 88 -11.29 -3.37 15.36
CA PRO A 88 -11.12 -4.26 16.50
C PRO A 88 -10.43 -3.60 17.70
N TRP A 89 -9.66 -2.51 17.48
CA TRP A 89 -9.00 -1.75 18.55
C TRP A 89 -9.74 -0.46 18.94
N ALA A 90 -10.83 -0.11 18.26
CA ALA A 90 -11.63 1.07 18.58
C ALA A 90 -13.11 0.82 18.24
N PRO A 91 -13.90 0.23 19.15
CA PRO A 91 -15.25 -0.26 18.87
C PRO A 91 -16.24 0.78 18.34
N GLU A 92 -16.03 2.06 18.63
CA GLU A 92 -16.85 3.17 18.11
C GLU A 92 -16.45 3.62 16.69
N ARG A 93 -15.47 2.96 16.08
CA ARG A 93 -14.95 3.28 14.75
C ARG A 93 -15.16 2.12 13.78
N GLN A 94 -15.24 2.47 12.51
CA GLN A 94 -15.26 1.50 11.41
C GLN A 94 -13.96 1.61 10.62
N LEU A 95 -13.56 0.49 10.01
CA LEU A 95 -12.52 0.43 9.01
C LEU A 95 -13.20 0.38 7.64
N LEU A 96 -12.84 1.33 6.78
CA LEU A 96 -13.23 1.33 5.37
C LEU A 96 -12.01 0.91 4.55
N ARG A 97 -12.17 -0.15 3.76
CA ARG A 97 -11.21 -0.55 2.74
C ARG A 97 -11.74 -0.15 1.37
N ILE A 98 -10.91 0.51 0.58
CA ILE A 98 -11.20 0.87 -0.81
C ILE A 98 -10.20 0.09 -1.67
N SER A 99 -10.72 -0.67 -2.62
CA SER A 99 -9.93 -1.45 -3.56
C SER A 99 -10.12 -0.90 -4.96
N LEU A 100 -9.00 -0.72 -5.68
CA LEU A 100 -8.96 -0.23 -7.04
C LEU A 100 -8.24 -1.25 -7.92
N GLN A 101 -8.85 -1.65 -9.03
CA GLN A 101 -8.25 -2.58 -9.99
C GLN A 101 -8.38 -2.02 -11.40
N GLY A 102 -7.24 -1.82 -12.07
CA GLY A 102 -7.21 -1.47 -13.50
C GLY A 102 -7.41 -2.71 -14.39
N ALA A 103 -7.55 -2.48 -15.70
CA ALA A 103 -7.63 -3.58 -16.66
C ALA A 103 -6.33 -4.40 -16.64
N ARG A 104 -6.44 -5.73 -16.60
CA ARG A 104 -5.27 -6.60 -16.79
C ARG A 104 -4.87 -6.56 -18.26
N ILE A 105 -3.61 -6.23 -18.51
CA ILE A 105 -3.05 -6.18 -19.86
C ILE A 105 -2.38 -7.52 -20.12
N ASP A 106 -2.82 -8.23 -21.17
CA ASP A 106 -2.10 -9.39 -21.67
C ASP A 106 -0.87 -8.91 -22.46
N LEU A 107 0.31 -9.20 -21.92
CA LEU A 107 1.58 -8.84 -22.53
C LEU A 107 2.18 -9.98 -23.37
N SER A 108 1.50 -11.12 -23.50
CA SER A 108 1.99 -12.27 -24.28
C SER A 108 2.23 -11.94 -25.74
N SER A 109 1.48 -10.98 -26.30
CA SER A 109 1.64 -10.46 -27.66
C SER A 109 2.36 -9.10 -27.72
N ALA A 110 2.93 -8.63 -26.61
CA ALA A 110 3.64 -7.36 -26.60
C ALA A 110 4.91 -7.44 -27.48
N ALA A 111 5.21 -6.35 -28.20
CA ALA A 111 6.45 -6.27 -28.97
C ALA A 111 7.68 -6.36 -28.02
N PRO A 112 8.79 -6.96 -28.46
CA PRO A 112 10.03 -6.96 -27.69
C PRO A 112 10.47 -5.53 -27.37
N ASN A 113 10.70 -5.23 -26.10
CA ASN A 113 11.14 -3.92 -25.62
C ASN A 113 12.45 -4.07 -24.86
N ASN A 114 13.36 -3.10 -25.00
CA ASN A 114 14.56 -3.00 -24.19
C ASN A 114 14.36 -1.93 -23.12
N LEU A 115 14.19 -2.33 -21.86
CA LEU A 115 14.03 -1.43 -20.72
C LEU A 115 15.39 -1.25 -20.05
N VAL A 116 15.86 -0.01 -19.94
CA VAL A 116 17.11 0.36 -19.26
C VAL A 116 16.74 1.30 -18.11
N PHE A 117 17.18 0.97 -16.89
CA PHE A 117 16.92 1.71 -15.67
C PHE A 117 18.22 2.30 -15.12
#